data_AF-A0A536DHR8-F1
#
_entry.id   AF-A0A536DHR8-F1
#
_cell.length_a   1.000
_cell.length_b   1.000
_cell.length_c   1.000
_cell.angle_alpha   90.00
_cell.angle_beta   90.00
_cell.angle_gamma   90.00
#
_symmetry.space_group_name_H-M   'P 1'
#
loop_
_entity.id
_entity.type
_entity.pdbx_description
1 polymer ?
#
loop_
_entity_poly.entity_id
_entity_poly.type
_entity_poly.pdbx_seq_one_letter_code
_entity_poly.pdbx_strand_id
1 'polypeptide(L)' 'MSPSSRAPATVVTALALALINVGLAALVVDAVGAPSFAPPWVALVLLVTGVLAGIGAVMLWRQYLTAARGR' A
#
# COMPACT_ATOMS: atom_id res chain seq x y z
N MET A 1 -13.35 -6.15 17.10
CA MET A 1 -11.94 -6.38 16.70
C MET A 1 -11.06 -5.73 17.74
N SER A 2 -10.15 -6.47 18.38
CA SER A 2 -9.37 -5.93 19.49
C SER A 2 -8.46 -4.78 19.00
N PRO A 3 -8.51 -3.59 19.63
CA PRO A 3 -7.74 -2.41 19.23
C PRO A 3 -6.21 -2.52 19.51
N SER A 4 -5.69 -3.74 19.69
CA SER A 4 -4.35 -4.03 20.20
C SER A 4 -3.49 -4.95 19.32
N SER A 5 -3.99 -5.39 18.16
CA SER A 5 -3.19 -6.24 17.26
C SER A 5 -2.46 -5.43 16.21
N ARG A 6 -1.14 -5.64 16.07
CA ARG A 6 -0.32 -5.07 14.97
C ARG A 6 -0.66 -5.67 13.61
N ALA A 7 -1.29 -6.86 13.59
CA ALA A 7 -1.49 -7.65 12.38
C ALA A 7 -2.23 -6.90 11.25
N PRO A 8 -3.33 -6.15 11.50
CA PRO A 8 -4.00 -5.40 10.45
C PRO A 8 -3.10 -4.31 9.86
N ALA A 9 -2.37 -3.57 10.71
CA ALA A 9 -1.46 -2.52 10.25
C ALA A 9 -0.33 -3.10 9.37
N THR A 10 0.24 -4.24 9.77
CA THR A 10 1.28 -4.92 8.99
C THR A 10 0.76 -5.42 7.64
N VAL A 11 -0.41 -6.05 7.60
CA VAL A 11 -1.01 -6.56 6.35
C VAL A 11 -1.30 -5.41 5.38
N VAL A 12 -1.92 -4.32 5.87
CA VAL A 12 -2.21 -3.16 5.03
C VAL A 12 -0.93 -2.48 4.55
N THR A 13 0.13 -2.45 5.39
CA THR A 13 1.46 -1.96 4.97
C THR A 13 2.04 -2.81 3.84
N ALA A 14 2.01 -4.14 3.98
CA ALA A 14 2.52 -5.06 2.96
C ALA A 14 1.76 -4.91 1.63
N LEU A 15 0.43 -4.81 1.70
CA LEU A 15 -0.42 -4.57 0.52
C LEU A 15 -0.11 -3.22 -0.14
N ALA A 16 0.03 -2.16 0.64
CA ALA A 16 0.38 -0.83 0.13
C ALA A 16 1.70 -0.88 -0.65
N LEU A 17 2.73 -1.49 -0.07
CA LEU A 17 4.04 -1.63 -0.70
C LEU A 17 3.97 -2.49 -1.97
N ALA A 18 3.25 -3.61 -1.94
CA ALA A 18 3.10 -4.48 -3.11
C ALA A 18 2.43 -3.72 -4.28
N LEU A 19 1.31 -3.04 -4.01
CA LEU A 19 0.58 -2.29 -5.02
C LEU A 19 1.39 -1.13 -5.62
N ILE A 20 2.10 -0.38 -4.76
CA ILE A 20 2.99 0.70 -5.22
C ILE A 20 4.10 0.14 -6.10
N ASN A 21 4.79 -0.91 -5.66
CA ASN A 21 5.90 -1.49 -6.43
C ASN A 21 5.43 -2.05 -7.77
N VAL A 22 4.31 -2.78 -7.80
CA VAL A 22 3.77 -3.35 -9.05
C VAL A 22 3.31 -2.23 -10.00
N GLY A 23 2.59 -1.23 -9.48
CA GLY A 23 2.16 -0.08 -10.29
C GLY A 23 3.33 0.70 -10.84
N LEU A 24 4.35 0.99 -10.02
CA LEU A 24 5.55 1.68 -10.45
C LEU A 24 6.33 0.88 -11.50
N ALA A 25 6.51 -0.43 -11.28
CA ALA A 25 7.20 -1.31 -12.22
C ALA A 25 6.50 -1.34 -13.59
N ALA A 26 5.16 -1.42 -13.61
CA ALA A 26 4.39 -1.39 -14.85
C ALA A 26 4.57 -0.05 -15.60
N LEU A 27 4.56 1.08 -14.90
CA LEU A 27 4.80 2.40 -15.51
C LEU A 27 6.23 2.53 -16.04
N VAL A 28 7.23 1.97 -15.36
CA VAL A 28 8.62 1.95 -15.85
C VAL A 28 8.74 1.12 -17.12
N VAL A 29 8.14 -0.08 -17.15
CA VAL A 29 8.14 -0.96 -18.33
C VAL A 29 7.49 -0.27 -19.54
N ASP A 30 6.37 0.41 -19.32
CA ASP A 30 5.68 1.20 -20.34
C ASP A 30 6.56 2.37 -20.83
N ALA A 31 7.19 3.11 -19.91
CA ALA A 31 8.06 4.25 -20.23
C ALA A 31 9.31 3.88 -21.04
N VAL A 32 9.83 2.65 -20.89
CA VAL A 32 10.97 2.16 -21.68
C VAL A 32 10.55 1.49 -23.00
N GLY A 33 9.25 1.48 -23.32
CA GLY A 33 8.74 0.89 -24.56
C GLY A 33 8.79 -0.63 -24.60
N ALA A 34 8.90 -1.29 -23.45
CA ALA A 34 8.88 -2.75 -23.36
C ALA A 34 7.43 -3.28 -23.32
N PRO A 35 7.19 -4.55 -23.73
CA PRO A 35 5.87 -5.15 -23.64
C PRO A 35 5.39 -5.18 -22.17
N SER A 36 4.36 -4.39 -21.87
CA SER A 36 3.77 -4.35 -20.54
C SER A 36 2.77 -5.49 -20.34
N PHE A 37 2.70 -6.00 -19.10
CA PHE A 37 1.71 -7.00 -18.69
C PHE A 37 0.33 -6.39 -18.39
N ALA A 38 0.25 -5.05 -18.28
CA ALA A 38 -0.99 -4.34 -17.99
C ALA A 38 -1.05 -2.97 -18.69
N PRO A 39 -2.25 -2.46 -19.03
CA PRO A 39 -2.42 -1.10 -19.54
C PRO A 39 -1.93 -0.02 -18.55
N PRO A 40 -1.49 1.16 -19.02
CA PRO A 40 -0.97 2.23 -18.14
C PRO A 40 -1.97 2.70 -17.08
N TRP A 41 -3.26 2.72 -17.41
CA TRP A 41 -4.31 3.11 -16.47
C TRP A 41 -4.45 2.11 -15.30
N VAL A 42 -4.21 0.82 -15.52
CA VAL A 42 -4.21 -0.20 -14.45
C VAL A 42 -3.05 0.07 -13.50
N ALA A 43 -1.88 0.39 -14.04
CA ALA A 43 -0.71 0.75 -13.23
C ALA A 43 -0.96 1.98 -12.36
N LEU A 44 -1.63 3.00 -12.91
CA LEU A 44 -2.07 4.18 -12.14
C LEU A 44 -3.08 3.82 -11.04
N VAL A 45 -4.07 2.98 -11.33
CA VAL A 45 -5.04 2.52 -10.33
C VAL A 45 -4.35 1.75 -9.20
N LEU A 46 -3.41 0.87 -9.52
CA LEU A 46 -2.62 0.13 -8.53
C LEU A 46 -1.81 1.11 -7.65
N LEU A 47 -1.17 2.11 -8.26
CA LEU A 47 -0.39 3.11 -7.54
C LEU A 47 -1.27 3.91 -6.58
N VAL A 48 -2.40 4.47 -7.06
CA VAL A 48 -3.34 5.25 -6.25
C VAL A 48 -3.89 4.39 -5.10
N THR A 49 -4.30 3.15 -5.40
CA THR A 49 -4.81 2.22 -4.38
C THR A 49 -3.75 1.88 -3.33
N GLY A 50 -2.51 1.67 -3.76
CA GLY A 50 -1.37 1.44 -2.87
C GLY A 50 -1.08 2.64 -1.96
N VAL A 51 -1.16 3.86 -2.49
CA VAL A 51 -1.02 5.10 -1.70
C VAL A 51 -2.15 5.22 -0.66
N LEU A 52 -3.41 4.97 -1.06
CA LEU A 52 -4.55 4.99 -0.13
C LEU A 52 -4.42 3.92 0.95
N ALA A 53 -3.98 2.71 0.60
CA ALA A 53 -3.67 1.67 1.57
C ALA A 53 -2.54 2.11 2.52
N GLY A 54 -1.52 2.80 2.01
CA GLY A 54 -0.44 3.37 2.83
C GLY A 54 -0.95 4.38 3.86
N ILE A 55 -1.86 5.27 3.46
CA ILE A 55 -2.54 6.20 4.39
C ILE A 55 -3.31 5.41 5.46
N GLY A 56 -4.06 4.38 5.05
CA GLY A 56 -4.77 3.50 5.98
C GLY A 56 -3.83 2.79 6.96
N ALA A 57 -2.67 2.30 6.50
CA ALA A 57 -1.66 1.69 7.36
C ALA A 57 -1.13 2.68 8.40
N VAL A 58 -0.86 3.94 8.01
CA VAL A 58 -0.44 4.99 8.95
C VAL A 58 -1.51 5.23 10.02
N MET A 59 -2.79 5.28 9.64
CA MET A 59 -3.88 5.44 10.61
C MET A 59 -3.94 4.27 11.59
N LEU A 60 -3.82 3.03 11.12
CA LEU A 60 -3.81 1.83 11.97
C LEU A 60 -2.61 1.82 12.93
N TRP A 61 -1.42 2.18 12.45
CA TRP A 61 -0.23 2.30 13.29
C TRP A 61 -0.39 3.39 14.35
N ARG A 62 -0.95 4.54 13.99
CA ARG A 62 -1.23 5.62 14.96
C ARG A 62 -2.18 5.14 16.06
N GLN A 63 -3.25 4.43 15.70
CA GLN A 63 -4.18 3.85 16.67
C GLN A 63 -3.49 2.84 17.59
N TYR A 64 -2.73 1.90 17.02
CA TYR A 64 -2.01 0.89 17.77
C TYR A 64 -1.00 1.51 18.76
N LEU A 65 -0.18 2.45 18.30
CA LEU A 65 0.83 3.10 19.13
C LEU A 65 0.22 3.99 20.22
N THR A 66 -0.89 4.65 19.94
CA THR A 66 -1.62 5.43 20.95
C THR A 66 -2.19 4.53 22.04
N ALA A 67 -2.81 3.41 21.64
CA ALA A 67 -3.32 2.41 22.57
C ALA A 67 -2.21 1.70 23.38
N ALA A 68 -1.01 1.57 22.82
CA ALA A 68 0.16 1.01 23.50
C ALA A 68 0.84 1.99 24.46
N ARG A 69 0.79 3.30 24.19
CA ARG A 69 1.36 4.36 25.05
C ARG A 69 0.47 4.79 26.22
N GLY A 70 -0.85 4.59 26.09
CA GLY A 70 -1.83 4.89 27.14
C GLY A 70 -1.99 3.78 28.19
N ARG A 71 -1.15 2.73 28.13
CA ARG A 71 -0.96 1.71 29.16
C ARG A 71 0.45 1.82 29.70
#